data_AF-A0A548QV06-F1
#
_entry.id   AF-A0A548QV06-F1
#
_cell.length_a   1.000
_cell.length_b   1.000
_cell.length_c   1.000
_cell.angle_alpha   90.00
_cell.angle_beta   90.00
_cell.angle_gamma   90.00
#
_symmetry.space_group_name_H-M   'P 1'
#
loop_
_entity.id
_entity.type
_entity.pdbx_description
1 polymer ?
#
loop_
_entity_poly.entity_id
_entity_poly.type
_entity_poly.pdbx_seq_one_letter_code
_entity_poly.pdbx_strand_id
1 'polypeptide(L)'
;SGESIFPKHITACAKRYDAKIVHLTSSPTSSIAQLADVIVDFHCGSKGGTGEYISIQPMTTLFEQSLVLFGDLVCLEIMAIKQLSLANVKLNHANLE
;
A
#
# COMPACT_ATOMS: atom_id res chain seq x y z
N SER A 1 -5.21 5.15 -8.64
CA SER A 1 -4.93 5.49 -10.05
C SER A 1 -3.81 4.65 -10.59
N GLY A 2 -2.69 4.49 -9.88
CA GLY A 2 -1.53 3.72 -10.37
C GLY A 2 -0.78 4.41 -11.53
N GLU A 3 -1.00 5.71 -11.70
CA GLU A 3 -0.44 6.52 -12.80
C GLU A 3 0.34 7.74 -12.33
N SER A 4 0.48 7.91 -11.01
CA SER A 4 1.22 9.05 -10.44
C SER A 4 2.69 9.02 -10.89
N ILE A 5 3.18 10.16 -11.39
CA ILE A 5 4.50 10.29 -12.03
C ILE A 5 5.62 9.76 -11.12
N PHE A 6 5.67 10.17 -9.85
CA PHE A 6 6.75 9.76 -8.95
C PHE A 6 6.75 8.26 -8.64
N PRO A 7 5.64 7.65 -8.14
CA PRO A 7 5.58 6.20 -7.95
C PRO A 7 5.92 5.42 -9.23
N LYS A 8 5.44 5.84 -10.40
CA LYS A 8 5.71 5.17 -11.68
C LYS A 8 7.21 5.17 -12.03
N HIS A 9 7.89 6.29 -11.83
CA HIS A 9 9.34 6.36 -12.05
C HIS A 9 10.12 5.54 -11.01
N ILE A 10 9.70 5.55 -9.74
CA ILE A 10 10.30 4.71 -8.68
C ILE A 10 10.17 3.23 -9.04
N THR A 11 8.98 2.79 -9.48
CA THR A 11 8.74 1.41 -9.93
C THR A 11 9.63 1.02 -11.10
N ALA A 12 9.77 1.89 -12.11
CA ALA A 12 10.66 1.63 -13.24
C ALA A 12 12.13 1.52 -12.81
N CYS A 13 12.59 2.39 -11.90
CA CYS A 13 13.93 2.29 -11.31
C CYS A 13 14.11 0.98 -10.54
N ALA A 14 13.16 0.61 -9.67
CA ALA A 14 13.20 -0.63 -8.90
C ALA A 14 13.32 -1.87 -9.80
N LYS A 15 12.58 -1.92 -10.92
CA LYS A 15 12.65 -3.02 -11.88
C LYS A 15 14.03 -3.17 -12.54
N ARG A 16 14.73 -2.06 -12.78
CA ARG A 16 16.11 -2.07 -13.31
C ARG A 16 17.12 -2.70 -12.35
N TYR A 17 16.81 -2.72 -11.06
CA TYR A 17 17.63 -3.32 -10.01
C TYR A 17 17.10 -4.68 -9.54
N ASP A 18 16.19 -5.30 -10.29
CA ASP A 18 15.58 -6.60 -9.96
C ASP A 18 14.93 -6.65 -8.56
N ALA A 19 14.47 -5.50 -8.07
CA ALA A 19 13.78 -5.42 -6.80
C ALA A 19 12.36 -6.00 -6.93
N LYS A 20 11.91 -6.74 -5.91
CA LYS A 20 10.54 -7.20 -5.81
C LYS A 20 9.61 -6.02 -5.54
N ILE A 21 8.60 -5.85 -6.39
CA ILE A 21 7.66 -4.73 -6.35
C ILE A 21 6.30 -5.24 -5.89
N VAL A 22 5.81 -4.67 -4.79
CA VAL A 22 4.43 -4.86 -4.31
C VAL A 22 3.66 -3.57 -4.54
N HIS A 23 2.52 -3.66 -5.24
CA HIS A 23 1.67 -2.51 -5.51
C HIS A 23 0.34 -2.62 -4.75
N LEU A 24 0.15 -1.71 -3.78
CA LEU A 24 -1.12 -1.51 -3.08
C LEU A 24 -1.96 -0.51 -3.86
N THR A 25 -3.12 -0.94 -4.37
CA THR A 25 -3.83 -0.15 -5.39
C THR A 25 -5.33 -0.39 -5.41
N SER A 26 -6.05 0.53 -6.05
CA SER A 26 -7.45 0.38 -6.48
C SER A 26 -7.57 0.42 -8.00
N SER A 27 -6.46 0.17 -8.70
CA SER A 27 -6.35 0.23 -10.15
C SER A 27 -5.41 -0.92 -10.61
N PRO A 28 -5.86 -2.18 -10.52
CA PRO A 28 -5.02 -3.36 -10.72
C PRO A 28 -4.53 -3.56 -12.17
N THR A 29 -5.02 -2.74 -13.11
CA THR A 29 -4.65 -2.75 -14.53
C THR A 29 -3.77 -1.55 -14.94
N SER A 30 -3.38 -0.71 -13.98
CA SER A 30 -2.58 0.50 -14.20
C SER A 30 -1.14 0.23 -14.65
N SER A 31 -0.45 1.27 -15.12
CA SER A 31 0.95 1.19 -15.56
C SER A 31 1.89 0.69 -14.45
N ILE A 32 1.67 1.06 -13.19
CA ILE A 32 2.47 0.54 -12.08
C ILE A 32 2.16 -0.94 -11.84
N ALA A 33 0.89 -1.34 -11.94
CA ALA A 33 0.47 -2.72 -11.74
C ALA A 33 1.12 -3.68 -12.75
N GLN A 34 1.29 -3.25 -14.01
CA GLN A 34 1.96 -4.03 -15.06
C GLN A 34 3.44 -4.33 -14.76
N LEU A 35 4.09 -3.54 -13.91
CA LEU A 35 5.50 -3.72 -13.52
C LEU A 35 5.65 -4.43 -12.16
N ALA A 36 4.56 -4.58 -11.41
CA ALA A 36 4.56 -5.14 -10.07
C ALA A 36 4.58 -6.68 -10.11
N ASP A 37 5.22 -7.29 -9.11
CA ASP A 37 5.26 -8.75 -8.96
C ASP A 37 4.10 -9.24 -8.08
N VAL A 38 3.59 -8.38 -7.21
CA VAL A 38 2.42 -8.64 -6.36
C VAL A 38 1.50 -7.43 -6.39
N ILE A 39 0.21 -7.68 -6.56
CA ILE A 39 -0.84 -6.66 -6.52
C ILE A 39 -1.73 -6.95 -5.32
N VAL A 40 -1.94 -5.94 -4.48
CA VAL A 40 -2.99 -5.93 -3.45
C VAL A 40 -4.05 -4.95 -3.95
N ASP A 41 -5.18 -5.49 -4.38
CA ASP A 41 -6.33 -4.69 -4.82
C ASP A 41 -7.27 -4.44 -3.64
N PHE A 42 -7.57 -3.17 -3.37
CA PHE A 42 -8.52 -2.78 -2.33
C PHE A 42 -9.97 -2.72 -2.83
N HIS A 43 -10.20 -2.95 -4.14
CA HIS A 43 -11.54 -3.04 -4.74
C HIS A 43 -12.43 -1.81 -4.55
N CYS A 44 -11.87 -0.68 -4.13
CA CYS A 44 -12.57 0.58 -3.92
C CYS A 44 -12.46 1.52 -5.13
N GLY A 45 -13.24 2.60 -5.12
CA GLY A 45 -13.13 3.64 -6.15
C GLY A 45 -11.74 4.27 -6.26
N SER A 46 -11.42 4.77 -7.44
CA SER A 46 -10.22 5.57 -7.71
C SER A 46 -10.56 6.79 -8.55
N LYS A 47 -9.59 7.69 -8.75
CA LYS A 47 -9.75 8.84 -9.68
C LYS A 47 -10.19 8.42 -11.10
N GLY A 48 -9.85 7.22 -11.55
CA GLY A 48 -10.09 6.74 -12.91
C GLY A 48 -11.37 5.93 -13.10
N GLY A 49 -12.16 5.67 -12.05
CA GLY A 49 -13.36 4.85 -12.18
C GLY A 49 -13.94 4.39 -10.85
N THR A 50 -15.15 3.83 -10.93
CA THR A 50 -15.85 3.21 -9.81
C THR A 50 -15.22 1.85 -9.49
N GLY A 51 -14.96 1.57 -8.22
CA GLY A 51 -14.56 0.25 -7.75
C GLY A 51 -15.77 -0.66 -7.56
N GLU A 52 -15.52 -1.90 -7.14
CA GLU A 52 -16.56 -2.85 -6.77
C GLU A 52 -17.33 -2.37 -5.53
N TYR A 53 -16.61 -1.83 -4.55
CA TYR A 53 -17.20 -1.26 -3.35
C TYR A 53 -17.41 0.25 -3.50
N ILE A 54 -18.69 0.65 -3.48
CA ILE A 54 -19.12 2.03 -3.53
C ILE A 54 -19.15 2.59 -2.11
N SER A 55 -18.38 3.65 -1.88
CA SER A 55 -18.39 4.39 -0.62
C SER A 55 -19.28 5.63 -0.72
N ILE A 56 -19.98 5.95 0.37
CA ILE A 56 -20.66 7.24 0.57
C ILE A 56 -19.68 8.37 0.94
N GLN A 57 -18.42 8.02 1.19
CA GLN A 57 -17.38 8.95 1.60
C GLN A 57 -16.85 9.71 0.38
N PRO A 58 -16.33 10.93 0.58
CA PRO A 58 -15.82 11.73 -0.53
C PRO A 58 -14.62 11.08 -1.21
N MET A 59 -14.55 11.21 -2.54
CA MET A 59 -13.36 10.93 -3.34
C MET A 59 -12.73 9.56 -3.06
N THR A 60 -11.45 9.52 -2.66
CA THR A 60 -10.64 8.32 -2.41
C THR A 60 -10.54 7.95 -0.94
N THR A 61 -11.39 8.49 -0.07
CA THR A 61 -11.29 8.25 1.38
C THR A 61 -11.31 6.77 1.76
N LEU A 62 -12.15 5.95 1.11
CA LEU A 62 -12.18 4.50 1.37
C LEU A 62 -10.81 3.86 1.09
N PHE A 63 -10.15 4.24 -0.02
CA PHE A 63 -8.81 3.74 -0.35
C PHE A 63 -7.79 4.09 0.74
N GLU A 64 -7.79 5.34 1.20
CA GLU A 64 -6.84 5.83 2.21
C GLU A 64 -7.04 5.12 3.56
N GLN A 65 -8.29 4.91 3.97
CA GLN A 65 -8.61 4.16 5.18
C GLN A 65 -8.21 2.69 5.08
N SER A 66 -8.52 2.04 3.96
CA SER A 66 -8.10 0.67 3.68
C SER A 66 -6.57 0.54 3.71
N LEU A 67 -5.85 1.51 3.15
CA LEU A 67 -4.39 1.53 3.14
C LEU A 67 -3.81 1.61 4.55
N VAL A 68 -4.34 2.47 5.42
CA VAL A 68 -3.90 2.60 6.82
C VAL A 68 -4.14 1.29 7.57
N LEU A 69 -5.36 0.76 7.52
CA LEU A 69 -5.70 -0.49 8.22
C LEU A 69 -4.87 -1.67 7.71
N PHE A 70 -4.66 -1.77 6.40
CA PHE A 70 -3.81 -2.79 5.82
C PHE A 70 -2.35 -2.68 6.30
N GLY A 71 -1.82 -1.46 6.40
CA GLY A 71 -0.50 -1.21 6.97
C GLY A 71 -0.38 -1.69 8.43
N ASP A 72 -1.38 -1.38 9.25
CA ASP A 72 -1.43 -1.85 10.65
C ASP A 72 -1.51 -3.39 10.74
N LEU A 73 -2.30 -4.03 9.87
CA LEU A 73 -2.37 -5.50 9.79
C LEU A 73 -1.02 -6.10 9.40
N VAL A 74 -0.33 -5.54 8.41
CA VAL A 74 1.03 -5.99 8.04
C VAL A 74 2.00 -5.83 9.21
N CYS A 75 1.92 -4.73 9.96
CA CYS A 75 2.73 -4.54 11.17
C CYS A 75 2.44 -5.62 12.23
N LEU A 76 1.16 -5.90 12.49
CA LEU A 76 0.74 -6.95 13.45
C LEU A 76 1.21 -8.34 13.02
N GLU A 77 1.10 -8.67 11.73
CA GLU A 77 1.61 -9.93 11.17
C GLU A 77 3.14 -10.04 11.32
N ILE A 78 3.89 -8.97 11.04
CA ILE A 78 5.34 -8.94 11.24
C ILE A 78 5.68 -9.13 12.73
N MET A 79 4.94 -8.49 13.64
CA MET A 79 5.10 -8.67 15.08
C MET A 79 4.84 -10.13 15.49
N ALA A 80 3.78 -10.75 15.00
CA ALA A 80 3.45 -12.14 15.29
C ALA A 80 4.53 -13.10 14.78
N ILE A 81 4.94 -12.95 13.50
CA ILE A 81 5.99 -13.76 12.87
C ILE A 81 7.33 -13.64 13.62
N LYS A 82 7.66 -12.44 14.10
CA LYS A 82 8.90 -12.17 14.83
C LYS A 82 8.77 -12.33 16.35
N GLN A 83 7.60 -12.72 16.85
CA GLN A 83 7.30 -12.85 18.28
C GLN A 83 7.62 -11.57 19.09
N LEU A 84 7.34 -10.41 18.51
CA LEU A 84 7.61 -9.12 19.12
C LEU A 84 6.48 -8.69 20.05
N SER A 85 6.84 -8.21 21.24
CA SER A 85 5.93 -7.50 22.14
C SER A 85 5.95 -5.98 21.85
N LEU A 86 4.94 -5.27 22.36
CA LEU A 86 4.91 -3.80 22.31
C LEU A 86 6.18 -3.19 22.96
N ALA A 87 6.70 -3.80 24.03
CA ALA A 87 7.91 -3.33 24.67
C ALA A 87 9.12 -3.41 23.73
N ASN A 88 9.21 -4.47 22.90
CA ASN A 88 10.29 -4.60 21.92
C ASN A 88 10.23 -3.51 20.84
N VAL A 89 9.03 -3.20 20.34
CA VAL A 89 8.84 -2.16 19.31
C VAL A 89 9.21 -0.78 19.86
N LYS A 90 8.82 -0.48 21.10
CA LYS A 90 9.13 0.80 21.76
C LYS A 90 10.62 1.10 21.88
N LEU A 91 11.48 0.09 21.94
CA LEU A 91 12.94 0.29 22.02
C LEU A 91 13.52 1.03 20.80
N ASN A 92 12.82 0.98 19.66
CA ASN A 92 13.23 1.66 18.42
C ASN A 92 12.38 2.89 18.12
N HIS A 93 11.52 3.32 19.04
CA HIS A 93 10.78 4.56 18.91
C HIS A 93 11.71 5.74 19.22
N ALA A 94 11.70 6.77 18.38
CA ALA A 94 12.45 7.99 18.65
C ALA A 94 11.99 8.61 19.98
N ASN A 95 12.94 9.14 20.77
CA ASN A 95 12.69 9.72 22.09
C ASN A 95 12.92 11.24 22.09
N LEU A 96 12.58 11.90 20.99
CA LEU A 96 12.82 13.33 20.74
C LEU A 96 11.59 14.22 21.04
N GLU A 97 10.57 13.65 21.70
CA GLU A 97 9.40 14.35 22.23
C GLU A 97 9.51 14.57 23.73
#